data_AF-A0A5A8A2B9-F1
#
_entry.id   AF-A0A5A8A2B9-F1
#
_cell.length_a   1.000
_cell.length_b   1.000
_cell.length_c   1.000
_cell.angle_alpha   90.00
_cell.angle_beta   90.00
_cell.angle_gamma   90.00
#
_symmetry.space_group_name_H-M   'P 1'
#
loop_
_entity.id
_entity.type
_entity.pdbx_description
1 polymer ?
#
loop_
_entity_poly.entity_id
_entity_poly.type
_entity_poly.pdbx_seq_one_letter_code
_entity_poly.pdbx_strand_id
1 'polypeptide(L)' 'MTPRSRLRRITLDGQLLGYWEREAARLEALAAATRFIWQRRRYLRKAETARSKAELSRRREAARGNGGASET' A
#
# COMPACT_ATOMS: atom_id res chain seq x y z
N MET A 1 12.67 26.73 -18.22
CA MET A 1 11.85 26.75 -16.99
C MET A 1 11.30 25.34 -16.79
N THR A 2 12.05 24.48 -16.10
CA THR A 2 11.63 23.09 -15.85
C THR A 2 10.47 23.11 -14.86
N PRO A 3 9.31 22.49 -15.16
CA PRO A 3 8.26 22.39 -14.19
C PRO A 3 8.84 21.60 -13.01
N ARG A 4 8.96 22.26 -11.86
CA ARG A 4 9.30 21.59 -10.60
C ARG A 4 8.23 20.53 -10.42
N SER A 5 8.58 19.28 -10.70
CA SER A 5 7.76 18.12 -10.33
C SER A 5 7.33 18.38 -8.91
N ARG A 6 6.03 18.63 -8.71
CA ARG A 6 5.44 18.86 -7.40
C ARG A 6 5.95 17.72 -6.53
N LEU A 7 6.92 18.02 -5.65
CA LEU A 7 7.46 17.04 -4.73
C LEU A 7 6.26 16.58 -3.93
N ARG A 8 5.75 15.41 -4.32
CA ARG A 8 4.53 14.84 -3.80
C ARG A 8 4.80 14.69 -2.31
N ARG A 9 4.16 15.53 -1.49
CA ARG A 9 4.38 15.55 -0.03
C ARG A 9 4.30 14.10 0.44
N ILE A 10 5.40 13.57 0.96
CA ILE A 10 5.46 12.19 1.41
C ILE A 10 4.65 12.12 2.69
N THR A 11 3.42 11.67 2.57
CA THR A 11 2.50 11.43 3.67
C THR A 11 2.79 10.08 4.30
N LEU A 12 2.54 9.95 5.61
CA LEU A 12 2.67 8.67 6.31
C LEU A 12 1.77 7.59 5.67
N ASP A 13 0.52 7.92 5.34
CA ASP A 13 -0.38 6.97 4.70
C ASP A 13 0.10 6.62 3.27
N GLY A 14 0.74 7.55 2.55
CA GLY A 14 1.41 7.27 1.27
C GLY A 14 2.61 6.32 1.41
N GLN A 15 3.41 6.46 2.47
CA GLN A 15 4.49 5.52 2.78
C GLN A 15 3.95 4.13 3.15
N LEU A 16 2.90 4.09 3.97
CA LEU A 16 2.23 2.86 4.39
C LEU A 16 1.58 2.13 3.21
N LEU A 17 0.95 2.86 2.29
CA LEU A 17 0.40 2.30 1.05
C LEU A 17 1.48 1.52 0.28
N GLY A 18 2.60 2.18 -0.02
CA GLY A 18 3.70 1.56 -0.75
C GLY A 18 4.35 0.40 0.02
N TYR A 19 4.42 0.49 1.35
CA TYR A 19 4.88 -0.62 2.19
C TYR A 19 3.94 -1.84 2.09
N TRP A 20 2.64 -1.64 2.27
CA TRP A 20 1.66 -2.73 2.25
C TRP A 20 1.53 -3.37 0.88
N GLU A 21 1.66 -2.61 -0.21
CA GLU A 21 1.69 -3.15 -1.58
C GLU A 21 2.93 -4.03 -1.82
N ARG A 22 4.12 -3.58 -1.38
CA ARG A 22 5.34 -4.40 -1.46
C ARG A 22 5.26 -5.65 -0.60
N GLU A 23 4.70 -5.54 0.60
CA GLU A 23 4.55 -6.67 1.52
C GLU A 23 3.56 -7.70 0.99
N ALA A 24 2.46 -7.27 0.35
CA ALA A 24 1.53 -8.17 -0.33
C ALA A 24 2.24 -8.97 -1.44
N ALA A 25 2.97 -8.28 -2.33
CA ALA A 25 3.72 -8.93 -3.40
C ALA A 25 4.79 -9.90 -2.86
N ARG A 26 5.48 -9.53 -1.78
CA ARG A 26 6.44 -10.40 -1.11
C ARG A 26 5.78 -11.66 -0.57
N LEU A 27 4.63 -11.54 0.08
CA LEU A 27 3.89 -12.67 0.64
C LEU A 27 3.34 -13.60 -0.45
N GLU A 28 2.92 -13.05 -1.59
CA GLU A 28 2.53 -13.83 -2.76
C GLU A 28 3.71 -14.61 -3.35
N ALA A 29 4.88 -13.99 -3.47
CA ALA A 29 6.10 -14.66 -3.90
C ALA A 29 6.49 -15.81 -2.94
N LEU A 30 6.39 -15.59 -1.63
CA LEU A 30 6.60 -16.65 -0.63
C LEU A 30 5.57 -17.78 -0.77
N ALA A 31 4.29 -17.44 -1.00
CA ALA A 31 3.24 -18.43 -1.23
C ALA A 31 3.50 -19.28 -2.48
N ALA A 32 4.03 -18.68 -3.56
CA ALA A 32 4.41 -19.38 -4.78
C ALA A 32 5.60 -20.32 -4.57
N ALA A 33 6.56 -19.94 -3.73
CA ALA A 33 7.76 -20.74 -3.44
C ALA A 33 7.52 -21.89 -2.44
N THR A 34 6.42 -21.86 -1.67
CA THR A 34 6.15 -22.90 -0.67
C THR A 34 5.71 -24.25 -1.27
N ARG A 35 6.30 -25.33 -0.76
CA ARG A 35 5.93 -26.72 -1.11
C ARG A 35 4.65 -27.20 -0.44
N PHE A 36 4.32 -26.66 0.74
CA PHE A 36 3.20 -27.14 1.54
C PHE A 36 1.97 -26.26 1.39
N ILE A 37 0.82 -26.87 1.10
CA ILE A 37 -0.45 -26.18 0.85
C ILE A 37 -0.91 -25.36 2.06
N TRP A 38 -0.75 -25.87 3.29
CA TRP A 38 -1.13 -25.13 4.49
C TRP A 38 -0.28 -23.86 4.68
N GLN A 39 1.01 -23.93 4.35
CA GLN A 39 1.93 -22.80 4.44
C GLN A 39 1.61 -21.75 3.36
N ARG A 40 1.34 -22.20 2.13
CA ARG A 40 0.84 -21.36 1.04
C ARG A 40 -0.41 -20.60 1.45
N ARG A 41 -1.42 -21.29 2.00
CA ARG A 41 -2.66 -20.68 2.49
C ARG A 41 -2.40 -19.64 3.58
N ARG A 42 -1.43 -19.88 4.48
CA ARG A 42 -1.05 -18.91 5.51
C ARG A 42 -0.46 -17.63 4.90
N TYR A 43 0.42 -17.74 3.91
CA TYR A 43 1.00 -16.56 3.25
C TYR A 43 -0.04 -15.79 2.44
N LEU A 44 -0.95 -16.48 1.73
CA LEU A 44 -2.03 -15.83 0.99
C LEU A 44 -2.97 -15.02 1.91
N ARG A 45 -3.37 -15.57 3.07
CA ARG A 45 -4.16 -14.82 4.06
C ARG A 45 -3.44 -13.57 4.57
N LYS A 46 -2.12 -13.64 4.72
CA LYS A 46 -1.31 -12.47 5.10
C LYS A 46 -1.25 -11.44 3.97
N ALA A 47 -1.12 -11.90 2.72
CA ALA A 47 -1.13 -11.02 1.54
C ALA A 47 -2.47 -10.28 1.41
N GLU A 48 -3.59 -10.99 1.62
CA GLU A 48 -4.93 -10.37 1.69
C GLU A 48 -5.01 -9.32 2.79
N THR A 49 -4.53 -9.62 3.99
CA THR A 49 -4.47 -8.66 5.09
C THR A 49 -3.64 -7.41 4.71
N ALA A 50 -2.49 -7.60 4.05
CA ALA A 50 -1.65 -6.50 3.59
C ALA A 50 -2.39 -5.64 2.55
N ARG A 51 -3.07 -6.25 1.57
CA ARG A 51 -3.90 -5.55 0.57
C ARG A 51 -5.02 -4.74 1.22
N SER A 52 -5.70 -5.28 2.23
CA SER A 52 -6.73 -4.55 2.98
C SER A 52 -6.17 -3.32 3.70
N LYS A 53 -4.95 -3.39 4.22
CA LYS A 53 -4.27 -2.25 4.85
C LYS A 53 -3.80 -1.21 3.84
N ALA A 54 -3.31 -1.65 2.68
CA ALA A 54 -3.00 -0.75 1.56
C ALA A 54 -4.26 0.03 1.14
N GLU A 55 -5.39 -0.64 1.00
CA GLU A 55 -6.67 0.00 0.64
C GLU A 55 -7.13 1.01 1.70
N LEU A 56 -6.95 0.72 2.99
CA LEU A 56 -7.22 1.69 4.06
C LEU A 56 -6.33 2.93 3.96
N SER A 57 -5.02 2.74 3.76
CA SER A 57 -4.07 3.85 3.55
C SER A 57 -4.42 4.67 2.30
N ARG A 58 -4.84 4.02 1.20
CA ARG A 58 -5.29 4.67 -0.03
C ARG A 58 -6.50 5.57 0.22
N ARG A 59 -7.50 5.09 0.98
CA ARG A 59 -8.69 5.88 1.35
C ARG A 59 -8.33 7.09 2.20
N ARG A 60 -7.39 6.94 3.14
CA ARG A 60 -6.89 8.06 3.95
C ARG A 60 -6.16 9.11 3.12
N GLU A 61 -5.32 8.67 2.19
CA GLU A 61 -4.65 9.56 1.24
C GLU A 61 -5.64 10.30 0.34
N ALA A 62 -6.65 9.62 -0.17
CA ALA A 62 -7.71 10.23 -0.97
C ALA A 62 -8.50 11.29 -0.18
N ALA A 63 -8.82 11.01 1.09
CA ALA A 63 -9.49 11.97 1.97
C ALA A 63 -8.64 13.24 2.20
N ARG A 64 -7.31 13.10 2.34
CA ARG A 64 -6.40 14.26 2.43
C ARG A 64 -6.35 15.06 1.13
N GLY A 65 -6.33 14.39 -0.02
CA GLY A 65 -6.37 15.04 -1.33
C GLY A 65 -7.64 15.88 -1.56
N ASN A 66 -8.73 15.53 -0.89
CA ASN A 66 -10.02 16.22 -0.97
C ASN A 66 -10.21 17.31 0.10
N GLY A 67 -9.45 17.27 1.20
CA GLY A 67 -9.55 18.23 2.33
C GLY A 67 -8.56 19.40 2.30
N GLY A 68 -7.63 19.43 1.33
CA GLY A 68 -6.64 20.51 1.18
C GLY A 68 -7.05 21.65 0.24
N ALA A 69 -8.31 21.69 -0.20
CA ALA A 69 -8.84 22.71 -1.12
C ALA A 69 -9.61 23.84 -0.42
N SER A 70 -9.52 23.93 0.92
CA SER A 70 -10.14 24.99 1.72
C SER A 70 -9.11 25.65 2.63
N GLU A 71 -8.11 26.27 2.01
CA GLU A 71 -7.25 27.26 2.66
C GLU A 71 -6.89 28.31 1.59
N THR A 72 -7.86 29.18 1.32
CA THR A 72 -7.70 30.47 0.61
C THR A 72 -8.41 31.51 1.44
#